data_AF-A0A8J2EUK4-F1
#
_entry.id   AF-A0A8J2EUK4-F1
#
_cell.length_a   1.000
_cell.length_b   1.000
_cell.length_c   1.000
_cell.angle_alpha   90.00
_cell.angle_beta   90.00
_cell.angle_gamma   90.00
#
_symmetry.space_group_name_H-M   'P 1'
#
loop_
_entity.id
_entity.type
_entity.pdbx_description
1 polymer ?
#
loop_
_entity_poly.entity_id
_entity_poly.type
_entity_poly.pdbx_seq_one_letter_code
_entity_poly.pdbx_strand_id
1 'polypeptide(L)'
;MTDVPEASPTGKRRSSPPENHLSKVLSDGGSSEAVPDAKRLRRDAGQKPWMEPLSSAEECELTRFLSTEYQPSPGSPRRVIHFCEIGTSNYNTISHAVFPLADGSFSSCSTGNYHYYKKWHRWMREPAENIYGLAVDVIPWVLQELPQHSNLNLANVAMVGVPRGRDVHEASPAEEDRRGEQPGSLPTGKTEKAPQCSATDHEASYVVALEKYSKPATVYFVPKDKIVELEKSWRTGCACSLHQRAKCWTCYHTGQLATACASVNQRPSYFYGRLQRLGIVDAESSKTVPAVSYTQLLAVYNVQRPELLQLDCEGLDFDIMRSVRRHCLTYGPEARPKQIVFEGTSGRRYVEEATELIRQFLQLGYVLEFDPFYDGDDEVEDEEKTGVRNISLILDGLTVSQ
;
A
#
# COMPACT_ATOMS: atom_id res chain seq x y z
N MET A 1 3.19 66.69 -44.06
CA MET A 1 2.36 66.80 -42.84
C MET A 1 1.43 65.61 -42.82
N THR A 2 1.87 64.54 -42.17
CA THR A 2 1.12 63.30 -41.93
C THR A 2 1.72 62.71 -40.67
N ASP A 3 0.95 62.78 -39.59
CA ASP A 3 1.32 62.34 -38.25
C ASP A 3 1.25 60.81 -38.13
N VAL A 4 2.20 60.26 -37.38
CA VAL A 4 2.33 58.85 -36.99
C VAL A 4 2.05 58.75 -35.49
N PRO A 5 1.28 57.78 -34.99
CA PRO A 5 1.01 57.65 -33.56
C PRO A 5 2.14 56.92 -32.81
N GLU A 6 2.48 57.45 -31.63
CA GLU A 6 3.41 56.89 -30.66
C GLU A 6 2.87 55.63 -29.98
N ALA A 7 3.75 54.63 -29.79
CA ALA A 7 3.49 53.43 -29.02
C ALA A 7 4.10 53.53 -27.60
N SER A 8 3.33 53.19 -26.58
CA SER A 8 3.74 53.16 -25.17
C SER A 8 4.56 51.90 -24.82
N PRO A 9 5.52 51.96 -23.85
CA PRO A 9 6.28 50.80 -23.42
C PRO A 9 5.62 50.09 -22.21
N THR A 10 5.51 48.76 -22.28
CA THR A 10 5.10 47.90 -21.16
C THR A 10 6.32 47.51 -20.32
N GLY A 11 6.34 47.98 -19.06
CA GLY A 11 7.37 47.63 -18.08
C GLY A 11 7.21 46.21 -17.53
N LYS A 12 8.23 45.38 -17.73
CA LYS A 12 8.35 44.03 -17.13
C LYS A 12 8.74 44.15 -15.64
N ARG A 13 7.88 43.69 -14.74
CA ARG A 13 8.24 43.40 -13.33
C ARG A 13 9.06 42.11 -13.27
N ARG A 14 10.30 42.19 -12.79
CA ARG A 14 11.10 41.05 -12.31
C ARG A 14 11.01 41.02 -10.80
N SER A 15 10.50 39.94 -10.22
CA SER A 15 10.61 39.65 -8.79
C SER A 15 11.75 38.65 -8.59
N SER A 16 12.81 39.09 -7.93
CA SER A 16 13.92 38.26 -7.45
C SER A 16 13.49 37.48 -6.20
N PRO A 17 13.95 36.23 -6.00
CA PRO A 17 13.79 35.53 -4.73
C PRO A 17 14.86 35.99 -3.71
N PRO A 18 14.60 35.82 -2.39
CA PRO A 18 15.46 36.34 -1.33
C PRO A 18 16.72 35.49 -1.13
N GLU A 19 17.82 36.17 -0.89
CA GLU A 19 19.12 35.60 -0.49
C GLU A 19 19.07 35.17 0.98
N ASN A 20 19.52 33.94 1.27
CA ASN A 20 19.88 33.52 2.62
C ASN A 20 21.40 33.28 2.68
N HIS A 21 22.05 34.08 3.52
CA HIS A 21 23.42 33.92 3.97
C HIS A 21 23.56 32.68 4.87
N LEU A 22 24.50 31.78 4.56
CA LEU A 22 25.23 30.99 5.57
C LEU A 22 26.53 30.39 4.98
N SER A 23 27.64 31.00 5.42
CA SER A 23 28.96 30.43 5.74
C SER A 23 29.76 29.55 4.75
N LYS A 24 30.84 30.18 4.27
CA LYS A 24 32.19 29.69 3.91
C LYS A 24 32.93 29.40 5.26
N VAL A 25 33.70 28.34 5.53
CA VAL A 25 35.06 27.95 5.10
C VAL A 25 35.44 26.71 5.95
N LEU A 26 36.21 25.75 5.42
CA LEU A 26 37.32 24.95 6.03
C LEU A 26 37.61 23.80 5.03
N SER A 27 38.58 23.90 4.12
CA SER A 27 40.05 23.72 4.22
C SER A 27 40.55 22.26 4.03
N ASP A 28 41.54 22.16 3.14
CA ASP A 28 42.26 21.04 2.51
C ASP A 28 42.89 19.91 3.36
N GLY A 29 43.21 18.82 2.64
CA GLY A 29 44.28 17.84 2.90
C GLY A 29 43.77 16.42 3.23
N GLY A 30 44.23 15.28 2.69
CA GLY A 30 45.28 14.90 1.75
C GLY A 30 45.46 13.36 1.79
N SER A 31 45.88 12.75 0.67
CA SER A 31 46.54 11.41 0.45
C SER A 31 45.97 10.13 1.11
N SER A 32 45.48 9.15 0.33
CA SER A 32 46.19 7.95 -0.20
C SER A 32 46.36 6.79 0.80
N GLU A 33 45.67 5.66 0.57
CA GLU A 33 46.24 4.31 0.50
C GLU A 33 45.19 3.24 0.09
N ALA A 34 45.65 2.06 -0.31
CA ALA A 34 45.07 1.19 -1.34
C ALA A 34 44.44 -0.14 -0.85
N VAL A 35 43.35 -0.59 -1.52
CA VAL A 35 43.04 -1.98 -2.04
C VAL A 35 42.71 -3.08 -0.97
N PRO A 36 41.72 -4.01 -1.14
CA PRO A 36 41.48 -4.86 -2.33
C PRO A 36 40.05 -5.22 -2.80
N ASP A 37 39.93 -5.25 -4.13
CA ASP A 37 39.38 -6.29 -5.03
C ASP A 37 38.13 -7.13 -4.63
N ALA A 38 36.94 -6.58 -4.89
CA ALA A 38 35.65 -7.25 -4.79
C ALA A 38 35.25 -8.08 -6.04
N LYS A 39 36.21 -8.49 -6.88
CA LYS A 39 35.94 -9.37 -8.06
C LYS A 39 36.12 -10.87 -7.80
N ARG A 40 36.25 -11.30 -6.54
CA ARG A 40 36.57 -12.71 -6.19
C ARG A 40 35.54 -13.46 -5.35
N LEU A 41 34.25 -13.09 -5.42
CA LEU A 41 33.13 -13.82 -4.80
C LEU A 41 31.95 -14.12 -5.77
N ARG A 42 32.19 -14.12 -7.09
CA ARG A 42 31.18 -14.44 -8.13
C ARG A 42 31.43 -15.75 -8.89
N ARG A 43 32.09 -16.72 -8.28
CA ARG A 43 32.11 -18.11 -8.76
C ARG A 43 31.88 -18.99 -7.55
N ASP A 44 30.65 -19.51 -7.43
CA ASP A 44 30.29 -20.76 -6.73
C ASP A 44 28.77 -20.94 -6.51
N ALA A 45 27.89 -20.09 -7.06
CA ALA A 45 26.45 -20.38 -7.11
C ALA A 45 26.09 -21.14 -8.40
N GLY A 46 26.25 -22.46 -8.36
CA GLY A 46 25.79 -23.40 -9.39
C GLY A 46 24.26 -23.42 -9.53
N GLN A 47 23.83 -23.79 -10.74
CA GLN A 47 22.45 -24.02 -11.17
C GLN A 47 21.68 -24.95 -10.20
N LYS A 48 20.41 -24.62 -9.91
CA LYS A 48 19.39 -25.57 -9.43
C LYS A 48 18.09 -25.43 -10.24
N PRO A 49 17.38 -26.54 -10.52
CA PRO A 49 16.23 -26.60 -11.42
C PRO A 49 14.93 -26.18 -10.71
N TRP A 50 13.99 -25.67 -11.51
CA TRP A 50 12.65 -25.25 -11.08
C TRP A 50 11.76 -26.48 -10.76
N MET A 51 10.91 -26.35 -9.75
CA MET A 51 10.11 -27.42 -9.12
C MET A 51 9.01 -28.00 -10.03
N GLU A 52 8.77 -29.31 -9.91
CA GLU A 52 7.65 -30.05 -10.53
C GLU A 52 6.30 -29.76 -9.83
N PRO A 53 5.16 -29.90 -10.54
CA PRO A 53 3.83 -29.68 -9.97
C PRO A 53 3.44 -30.77 -8.94
N LEU A 54 2.64 -30.38 -7.95
CA LEU A 54 2.14 -31.23 -6.87
C LEU A 54 1.29 -32.40 -7.39
N SER A 55 1.23 -33.47 -6.59
CA SER A 55 0.44 -34.66 -6.92
C SER A 55 -1.06 -34.42 -6.71
N SER A 56 -1.91 -35.16 -7.44
CA SER A 56 -3.37 -35.04 -7.35
C SER A 56 -3.95 -35.35 -5.97
N ALA A 57 -3.20 -36.03 -5.09
CA ALA A 57 -3.59 -36.27 -3.70
C ALA A 57 -3.46 -35.02 -2.82
N GLU A 58 -2.42 -34.21 -3.07
CA GLU A 58 -2.17 -32.94 -2.38
C GLU A 58 -3.15 -31.85 -2.82
N GLU A 59 -3.55 -31.85 -4.10
CA GLU A 59 -4.64 -31.01 -4.61
C GLU A 59 -6.00 -31.37 -3.98
N CYS A 60 -6.24 -32.66 -3.69
CA CYS A 60 -7.49 -33.15 -3.13
C CYS A 60 -7.60 -32.89 -1.61
N GLU A 61 -6.52 -33.02 -0.84
CA GLU A 61 -6.49 -32.60 0.57
C GLU A 61 -6.63 -31.07 0.72
N LEU A 62 -6.07 -30.31 -0.22
CA LEU A 62 -6.16 -28.85 -0.23
C LEU A 62 -7.56 -28.35 -0.60
N THR A 63 -8.22 -28.99 -1.57
CA THR A 63 -9.62 -28.68 -1.91
C THR A 63 -10.54 -28.99 -0.74
N ARG A 64 -10.27 -30.05 0.03
CA ARG A 64 -11.01 -30.43 1.24
C ARG A 64 -10.80 -29.45 2.40
N PHE A 65 -9.58 -28.92 2.55
CA PHE A 65 -9.24 -27.91 3.56
C PHE A 65 -9.82 -26.53 3.24
N LEU A 66 -10.03 -26.20 1.96
CA LEU A 66 -10.59 -24.91 1.52
C LEU A 66 -12.12 -24.93 1.40
N SER A 67 -12.74 -26.10 1.20
CA SER A 67 -14.21 -26.26 1.16
C SER A 67 -14.85 -26.24 2.55
N THR A 68 -14.06 -26.43 3.61
CA THR A 68 -14.49 -26.24 4.99
C THR A 68 -13.73 -25.04 5.55
N GLU A 69 -14.42 -23.93 5.77
CA GLU A 69 -13.95 -22.70 6.40
C GLU A 69 -12.55 -22.77 7.05
N TYR A 70 -11.65 -21.85 6.69
CA TYR A 70 -10.47 -21.57 7.51
C TYR A 70 -10.94 -21.10 8.90
N GLN A 71 -11.19 -22.07 9.79
CA GLN A 71 -11.29 -21.83 11.20
C GLN A 71 -9.86 -21.78 11.71
N PRO A 72 -9.34 -20.61 12.13
CA PRO A 72 -8.04 -20.57 12.79
C PRO A 72 -8.07 -21.62 13.90
N SER A 73 -7.01 -22.41 14.02
CA SER A 73 -6.89 -23.41 15.08
C SER A 73 -7.30 -22.77 16.41
N PRO A 74 -8.38 -23.25 17.06
CA PRO A 74 -8.89 -22.65 18.28
C PRO A 74 -7.76 -22.65 19.33
N GLY A 75 -7.18 -21.48 19.58
CA GLY A 75 -6.09 -21.31 20.56
C GLY A 75 -4.84 -20.58 20.07
N SER A 76 -4.65 -20.32 18.78
CA SER A 76 -3.56 -19.42 18.34
C SER A 76 -3.97 -17.97 18.64
N PRO A 77 -3.28 -17.25 19.54
CA PRO A 77 -3.63 -15.86 19.80
C PRO A 77 -3.36 -15.05 18.53
N ARG A 78 -4.44 -14.59 17.89
CA ARG A 78 -4.35 -13.60 16.82
C ARG A 78 -3.96 -12.27 17.45
N ARG A 79 -3.01 -11.57 16.83
CA ARG A 79 -2.47 -10.31 17.37
C ARG A 79 -3.31 -9.13 16.91
N VAL A 80 -3.58 -8.19 17.81
CA VAL A 80 -3.95 -6.83 17.41
C VAL A 80 -2.65 -6.10 17.10
N ILE A 81 -2.53 -5.53 15.90
CA ILE A 81 -1.37 -4.72 15.50
C ILE A 81 -1.73 -3.25 15.50
N HIS A 82 -0.74 -2.37 15.58
CA HIS A 82 -0.97 -0.94 15.69
C HIS A 82 -1.43 -0.35 14.36
N PHE A 83 -0.82 -0.77 13.26
CA PHE A 83 -1.27 -0.37 11.94
C PHE A 83 -1.08 -1.44 10.87
N CYS A 84 -1.92 -1.36 9.85
CA CYS A 84 -1.74 -2.00 8.57
C CYS A 84 -1.83 -0.91 7.49
N GLU A 85 -0.80 -0.76 6.67
CA GLU A 85 -0.82 0.12 5.50
C GLU A 85 -0.80 -0.73 4.22
N ILE A 86 -1.69 -0.40 3.29
CA ILE A 86 -1.80 -1.06 1.99
C ILE A 86 -1.64 -0.01 0.91
N GLY A 87 -0.65 -0.21 0.06
CA GLY A 87 -0.18 0.80 -0.87
C GLY A 87 0.79 1.72 -0.16
N THR A 88 2.08 1.40 -0.22
CA THR A 88 3.12 2.12 0.51
C THR A 88 3.77 3.13 -0.42
N SER A 89 2.99 4.09 -0.90
CA SER A 89 3.55 5.18 -1.71
C SER A 89 4.49 6.04 -0.86
N ASN A 90 5.40 6.79 -1.48
CA ASN A 90 6.37 7.65 -0.79
C ASN A 90 5.74 8.85 -0.03
N TYR A 91 4.43 9.06 -0.16
CA TYR A 91 3.72 10.16 0.50
C TYR A 91 2.88 9.63 1.65
N ASN A 92 2.93 10.27 2.82
CA ASN A 92 2.08 9.92 3.98
C ASN A 92 2.15 8.45 4.44
N THR A 93 3.27 7.76 4.17
CA THR A 93 3.51 6.38 4.62
C THR A 93 3.59 6.33 6.14
N ILE A 94 2.76 5.51 6.80
CA ILE A 94 2.77 5.37 8.27
C ILE A 94 4.09 4.75 8.72
N SER A 95 4.59 3.75 7.99
CA SER A 95 5.86 3.10 8.29
C SER A 95 7.00 4.11 8.44
N HIS A 96 7.09 5.08 7.54
CA HIS A 96 8.09 6.16 7.60
C HIS A 96 7.87 7.17 8.74
N ALA A 97 6.65 7.29 9.26
CA ALA A 97 6.32 8.18 10.38
C ALA A 97 6.58 7.52 11.75
N VAL A 98 6.56 6.20 11.81
CA VAL A 98 6.61 5.40 13.04
C VAL A 98 7.99 4.84 13.29
N PHE A 99 8.67 4.38 12.24
CA PHE A 99 9.98 3.73 12.35
C PHE A 99 11.09 4.62 11.78
N PRO A 100 12.24 4.72 12.47
CA PRO A 100 13.37 5.50 11.97
C PRO A 100 14.02 4.80 10.76
N LEU A 101 14.46 5.60 9.79
CA LEU A 101 15.26 5.16 8.65
C LEU A 101 16.64 4.66 9.11
N ALA A 102 17.39 4.06 8.18
CA ALA A 102 18.72 3.49 8.47
C ALA A 102 19.73 4.52 9.02
N ASP A 103 19.53 5.81 8.75
CA ASP A 103 20.35 6.92 9.27
C ASP A 103 19.85 7.47 10.61
N GLY A 104 18.81 6.86 11.20
CA GLY A 104 18.17 7.29 12.44
C GLY A 104 17.18 8.45 12.29
N SER A 105 17.02 9.00 11.09
CA SER A 105 16.04 10.07 10.82
C SER A 105 14.65 9.51 10.56
N PHE A 106 13.62 10.35 10.70
CA PHE A 106 12.28 10.04 10.19
C PHE A 106 12.10 10.72 8.84
N SER A 107 11.34 10.10 7.93
CA SER A 107 11.06 10.71 6.63
C SER A 107 10.32 12.04 6.80
N SER A 108 10.75 13.07 6.08
CA SER A 108 10.03 14.35 6.03
C SER A 108 8.69 14.27 5.30
N CYS A 109 8.51 13.25 4.45
CA CYS A 109 7.39 13.10 3.52
C CYS A 109 6.09 12.60 4.17
N SER A 110 6.11 12.23 5.46
CA SER A 110 4.98 11.63 6.19
C SER A 110 4.32 12.58 7.22
N THR A 111 4.74 13.84 7.28
CA THR A 111 4.37 14.76 8.38
C THR A 111 2.98 15.40 8.26
N GLY A 112 2.40 15.47 7.06
CA GLY A 112 1.10 16.12 6.85
C GLY A 112 -0.03 15.45 7.63
N ASN A 113 -0.09 14.11 7.58
CA ASN A 113 -1.15 13.33 8.23
C ASN A 113 -0.78 12.82 9.62
N TYR A 114 0.49 12.87 10.01
CA TYR A 114 0.96 12.38 11.30
C TYR A 114 0.20 12.98 12.50
N HIS A 115 -0.15 14.27 12.42
CA HIS A 115 -0.94 14.93 13.46
C HIS A 115 -2.37 14.38 13.59
N TYR A 116 -2.97 13.97 12.47
CA TYR A 116 -4.31 13.38 12.46
C TYR A 116 -4.31 12.05 13.19
N TYR A 117 -3.34 11.17 12.89
CA TYR A 117 -3.25 9.87 13.53
C TYR A 117 -2.87 9.97 15.02
N LYS A 118 -1.94 10.86 15.38
CA LYS A 118 -1.49 11.07 16.78
C LYS A 118 -2.60 11.45 17.76
N LYS A 119 -3.70 12.04 17.26
CA LYS A 119 -4.87 12.40 18.07
C LYS A 119 -5.59 11.15 18.59
N TRP A 120 -5.69 10.14 17.73
CA TRP A 120 -6.47 8.91 17.99
C TRP A 120 -5.59 7.77 18.50
N HIS A 121 -4.33 7.77 18.13
CA HIS A 121 -3.40 6.66 18.35
C HIS A 121 -2.27 7.07 19.30
N ARG A 122 -2.47 6.83 20.60
CA ARG A 122 -1.48 7.15 21.64
C ARG A 122 -0.16 6.43 21.43
N TRP A 123 -0.21 5.21 20.88
CA TRP A 123 0.96 4.39 20.59
C TRP A 123 1.92 5.04 19.60
N MET A 124 1.50 6.03 18.79
CA MET A 124 2.42 6.79 17.93
C MET A 124 3.39 7.68 18.71
N ARG A 125 3.25 7.76 20.03
CA ARG A 125 4.19 8.43 20.96
C ARG A 125 5.04 7.42 21.72
N GLU A 126 4.74 6.14 21.59
CA GLU A 126 5.50 5.09 22.23
C GLU A 126 6.82 4.84 21.46
N PRO A 127 7.82 4.27 22.14
CA PRO A 127 9.01 3.81 21.47
C PRO A 127 8.70 2.80 20.35
N ALA A 128 9.44 2.85 19.25
CA ALA A 128 9.20 2.04 18.05
C ALA A 128 9.23 0.52 18.33
N GLU A 129 10.02 0.09 19.32
CA GLU A 129 10.10 -1.30 19.79
C GLU A 129 8.79 -1.86 20.37
N ASN A 130 7.82 -0.99 20.70
CA ASN A 130 6.50 -1.39 21.17
C ASN A 130 5.47 -1.41 20.06
N ILE A 131 5.79 -0.84 18.89
CA ILE A 131 4.86 -0.67 17.79
C ILE A 131 5.03 -1.83 16.81
N TYR A 132 3.90 -2.38 16.36
CA TYR A 132 3.82 -3.50 15.43
C TYR A 132 3.02 -3.08 14.20
N GLY A 133 3.61 -3.22 13.02
CA GLY A 133 3.04 -2.79 11.76
C GLY A 133 3.03 -3.91 10.71
N LEU A 134 2.13 -3.75 9.75
CA LEU A 134 2.12 -4.53 8.50
C LEU A 134 2.08 -3.55 7.33
N ALA A 135 3.06 -3.63 6.44
CA ALA A 135 3.15 -2.82 5.23
C ALA A 135 3.01 -3.70 4.00
N VAL A 136 2.07 -3.37 3.13
CA VAL A 136 1.69 -4.21 1.98
C VAL A 136 1.85 -3.45 0.69
N ASP A 137 2.65 -3.99 -0.23
CA ASP A 137 2.83 -3.42 -1.56
C ASP A 137 3.20 -4.50 -2.58
N VAL A 138 2.77 -4.37 -3.83
CA VAL A 138 3.13 -5.34 -4.87
C VAL A 138 4.53 -5.13 -5.43
N ILE A 139 5.20 -4.01 -5.12
CA ILE A 139 6.52 -3.69 -5.64
C ILE A 139 7.63 -3.85 -4.59
N PRO A 140 8.53 -4.84 -4.76
CA PRO A 140 9.56 -5.14 -3.78
C PRO A 140 10.48 -3.97 -3.45
N TRP A 141 10.85 -3.17 -4.46
CA TRP A 141 11.78 -2.07 -4.23
C TRP A 141 11.16 -0.93 -3.42
N VAL A 142 9.82 -0.77 -3.46
CA VAL A 142 9.10 0.20 -2.62
C VAL A 142 9.16 -0.27 -1.17
N LEU A 143 8.87 -1.54 -0.90
CA LEU A 143 9.00 -2.13 0.43
C LEU A 143 10.43 -2.08 0.97
N GLN A 144 11.44 -2.23 0.09
CA GLN A 144 12.85 -2.12 0.46
C GLN A 144 13.26 -0.70 0.86
N GLU A 145 12.50 0.33 0.47
CA GLU A 145 12.71 1.72 0.89
C GLU A 145 12.01 2.05 2.23
N LEU A 146 11.24 1.10 2.76
CA LEU A 146 10.67 1.23 4.10
C LEU A 146 11.72 0.95 5.19
N PRO A 147 11.52 1.50 6.40
CA PRO A 147 12.41 1.25 7.53
C PRO A 147 12.52 -0.24 7.83
N GLN A 148 13.73 -0.73 8.09
CA GLN A 148 13.96 -2.11 8.48
C GLN A 148 13.81 -2.21 10.00
N HIS A 149 12.74 -2.84 10.48
CA HIS A 149 12.45 -2.96 11.90
C HIS A 149 11.83 -4.32 12.22
N SER A 150 12.22 -4.94 13.34
CA SER A 150 11.77 -6.30 13.70
C SER A 150 10.26 -6.43 13.91
N ASN A 151 9.59 -5.32 14.16
CA ASN A 151 8.15 -5.27 14.38
C ASN A 151 7.37 -4.74 13.16
N LEU A 152 8.03 -4.47 12.04
CA LEU A 152 7.38 -4.09 10.79
C LEU A 152 7.45 -5.26 9.81
N ASN A 153 6.32 -5.93 9.61
CA ASN A 153 6.22 -6.98 8.61
C ASN A 153 5.99 -6.36 7.23
N LEU A 154 6.73 -6.84 6.23
CA LEU A 154 6.60 -6.41 4.84
C LEU A 154 5.93 -7.53 4.02
N ALA A 155 4.90 -7.19 3.25
CA ALA A 155 4.14 -8.14 2.46
C ALA A 155 4.18 -7.75 0.98
N ASN A 156 4.89 -8.55 0.16
CA ASN A 156 4.92 -8.34 -1.29
C ASN A 156 3.77 -9.04 -2.01
N VAL A 157 2.56 -8.50 -1.87
CA VAL A 157 1.33 -9.14 -2.38
C VAL A 157 0.38 -8.13 -2.97
N ALA A 158 -0.40 -8.56 -3.95
CA ALA A 158 -1.52 -7.81 -4.51
C ALA A 158 -2.75 -7.98 -3.61
N MET A 159 -3.49 -6.88 -3.41
CA MET A 159 -4.78 -6.97 -2.76
C MET A 159 -5.88 -7.27 -3.78
N VAL A 160 -6.69 -8.27 -3.48
CA VAL A 160 -7.91 -8.61 -4.21
C VAL A 160 -9.07 -7.95 -3.49
N GLY A 161 -9.60 -6.89 -4.10
CA GLY A 161 -10.86 -6.29 -3.69
C GLY A 161 -12.07 -6.98 -4.34
N VAL A 162 -13.26 -6.59 -3.92
CA VAL A 162 -14.53 -7.09 -4.47
C VAL A 162 -15.09 -6.05 -5.43
N PRO A 163 -15.21 -6.30 -6.74
CA PRO A 163 -15.74 -5.31 -7.67
C PRO A 163 -17.20 -4.96 -7.40
N ARG A 164 -17.58 -3.71 -7.67
CA ARG A 164 -18.97 -3.23 -7.63
C ARG A 164 -19.90 -4.16 -8.41
N GLY A 165 -21.03 -4.53 -7.80
CA GLY A 165 -22.06 -5.38 -8.42
C GLY A 165 -21.90 -6.89 -8.23
N ARG A 166 -20.75 -7.37 -7.71
CA ARG A 166 -20.61 -8.78 -7.28
C ARG A 166 -21.11 -9.04 -5.86
N ASP A 167 -21.38 -7.99 -5.09
CA ASP A 167 -21.91 -8.07 -3.72
C ASP A 167 -23.41 -8.47 -3.67
N VAL A 168 -24.08 -8.64 -4.81
CA VAL A 168 -25.56 -8.74 -4.88
C VAL A 168 -26.11 -10.15 -4.64
N HIS A 169 -25.25 -11.16 -4.53
CA HIS A 169 -25.65 -12.44 -3.98
C HIS A 169 -24.87 -12.67 -2.69
N GLU A 170 -25.49 -12.31 -1.57
CA GLU A 170 -25.28 -12.99 -0.30
C GLU A 170 -25.35 -14.49 -0.61
N ALA A 171 -24.18 -15.11 -0.78
CA ALA A 171 -24.06 -16.54 -0.67
C ALA A 171 -24.53 -16.85 0.75
N SER A 172 -25.79 -17.26 0.86
CA SER A 172 -26.29 -17.88 2.07
C SER A 172 -25.29 -18.99 2.40
N PRO A 173 -24.67 -18.99 3.59
CA PRO A 173 -23.76 -20.06 4.01
C PRO A 173 -24.40 -21.46 3.91
N ALA A 174 -25.73 -21.54 3.74
CA ALA A 174 -26.50 -22.76 3.74
C ALA A 174 -26.63 -23.49 2.38
N GLU A 175 -26.23 -22.90 1.24
CA GLU A 175 -26.38 -23.58 -0.08
C GLU A 175 -25.17 -24.41 -0.53
N GLU A 176 -23.98 -24.21 0.05
CA GLU A 176 -22.81 -25.07 -0.20
C GLU A 176 -22.81 -26.35 0.66
N ASP A 177 -23.65 -26.43 1.70
CA ASP A 177 -23.61 -27.47 2.74
C ASP A 177 -24.50 -28.70 2.46
N ARG A 178 -25.19 -28.75 1.31
CA ARG A 178 -26.17 -29.83 1.00
C ARG A 178 -25.64 -30.99 0.15
N ARG A 179 -24.33 -31.06 -0.13
CA ARG A 179 -23.73 -32.20 -0.84
C ARG A 179 -22.51 -32.74 -0.12
N GLY A 180 -22.72 -33.74 0.74
CA GLY A 180 -21.72 -34.81 0.91
C GLY A 180 -21.38 -35.22 2.33
N GLU A 181 -22.11 -36.25 2.79
CA GLU A 181 -21.66 -37.35 3.65
C GLU A 181 -21.45 -37.14 5.16
N GLN A 182 -22.06 -38.06 5.92
CA GLN A 182 -22.04 -38.14 7.38
C GLN A 182 -20.65 -38.51 7.92
N PRO A 183 -20.18 -37.91 9.03
CA PRO A 183 -18.89 -38.26 9.61
C PRO A 183 -19.00 -39.52 10.48
N GLY A 184 -18.22 -40.54 10.09
CA GLY A 184 -17.82 -41.62 10.97
C GLY A 184 -16.89 -41.12 12.08
N SER A 185 -17.05 -41.69 13.27
CA SER A 185 -16.32 -41.38 14.50
C SER A 185 -14.79 -41.55 14.37
N LEU A 186 -14.03 -40.54 14.80
CA LEU A 186 -12.57 -40.62 14.94
C LEU A 186 -12.13 -40.76 16.42
N PRO A 187 -11.00 -41.45 16.67
CA PRO A 187 -10.55 -41.84 17.99
C PRO A 187 -9.77 -40.73 18.72
N THR A 188 -9.91 -40.73 20.04
CA THR A 188 -9.23 -39.84 20.98
C THR A 188 -7.75 -40.21 21.13
N GLY A 189 -6.87 -39.38 20.56
CA GLY A 189 -5.41 -39.58 20.56
C GLY A 189 -4.65 -38.40 21.18
N LYS A 190 -3.76 -38.75 22.11
CA LYS A 190 -2.88 -37.98 22.99
C LYS A 190 -2.32 -36.65 22.45
N THR A 191 -2.29 -35.65 23.35
CA THR A 191 -1.60 -34.36 23.22
C THR A 191 -0.07 -34.53 23.30
N GLU A 192 0.61 -34.37 22.16
CA GLU A 192 2.06 -34.18 22.12
C GLU A 192 2.40 -32.68 22.21
N LYS A 193 3.49 -32.36 22.93
CA LYS A 193 3.99 -30.99 23.09
C LYS A 193 4.55 -30.47 21.78
N ALA A 194 4.06 -29.31 21.35
CA ALA A 194 4.55 -28.62 20.17
C ALA A 194 6.03 -28.21 20.33
N PRO A 195 6.89 -28.44 19.32
CA PRO A 195 8.27 -27.98 19.32
C PRO A 195 8.33 -26.45 19.21
N GLN A 196 9.30 -25.84 19.88
CA GLN A 196 9.59 -24.41 19.78
C GLN A 196 10.27 -24.12 18.44
N CYS A 197 9.55 -23.48 17.50
CA CYS A 197 10.12 -22.97 16.25
C CYS A 197 10.95 -21.71 16.49
N SER A 198 12.04 -21.56 15.75
CA SER A 198 12.89 -20.38 15.76
C SER A 198 12.29 -19.26 14.90
N ALA A 199 12.61 -17.99 15.17
CA ALA A 199 12.06 -16.84 14.45
C ALA A 199 12.33 -16.87 12.93
N THR A 200 13.43 -17.50 12.49
CA THR A 200 13.77 -17.68 11.07
C THR A 200 12.90 -18.71 10.35
N ASP A 201 12.28 -19.65 11.08
CA ASP A 201 11.35 -20.62 10.50
C ASP A 201 9.97 -20.01 10.21
N HIS A 202 9.65 -18.89 10.86
CA HIS A 202 8.35 -18.21 10.70
C HIS A 202 8.22 -17.47 9.37
N GLU A 203 9.26 -16.76 8.88
CA GLU A 203 9.19 -16.07 7.58
C GLU A 203 9.04 -17.04 6.41
N ALA A 204 9.79 -18.16 6.43
CA ALA A 204 9.67 -19.20 5.42
C ALA A 204 8.26 -19.82 5.40
N SER A 205 7.61 -19.94 6.56
CA SER A 205 6.24 -20.45 6.66
C SER A 205 5.20 -19.51 6.03
N TYR A 206 5.42 -18.18 6.06
CA TYR A 206 4.45 -17.22 5.50
C TYR A 206 4.51 -17.15 3.98
N VAL A 207 5.72 -17.22 3.40
CA VAL A 207 5.89 -17.26 1.93
C VAL A 207 5.19 -18.50 1.36
N VAL A 208 5.39 -19.67 1.98
CA VAL A 208 4.73 -20.92 1.59
C VAL A 208 3.20 -20.82 1.74
N ALA A 209 2.70 -20.18 2.79
CA ALA A 209 1.27 -19.95 2.95
C ALA A 209 0.71 -19.02 1.85
N LEU A 210 1.40 -17.92 1.53
CA LEU A 210 0.98 -16.99 0.48
C LEU A 210 0.94 -17.66 -0.89
N GLU A 211 1.95 -18.44 -1.24
CA GLU A 211 1.98 -19.21 -2.49
C GLU A 211 0.81 -20.21 -2.56
N LYS A 212 0.43 -20.80 -1.43
CA LYS A 212 -0.66 -21.78 -1.34
C LYS A 212 -2.07 -21.15 -1.45
N TYR A 213 -2.28 -19.93 -0.93
CA TYR A 213 -3.61 -19.33 -0.82
C TYR A 213 -3.89 -18.20 -1.81
N SER A 214 -2.85 -17.72 -2.50
CA SER A 214 -2.99 -16.60 -3.42
C SER A 214 -3.41 -17.05 -4.81
N LYS A 215 -4.21 -16.20 -5.47
CA LYS A 215 -4.36 -16.32 -6.92
C LYS A 215 -3.26 -15.48 -7.57
N PRO A 216 -2.61 -15.96 -8.64
CA PRO A 216 -1.68 -15.12 -9.36
C PRO A 216 -2.43 -13.93 -9.96
N ALA A 217 -1.85 -12.75 -9.86
CA ALA A 217 -2.39 -11.59 -10.53
C ALA A 217 -1.29 -10.78 -11.22
N THR A 218 -1.64 -10.18 -12.35
CA THR A 218 -0.70 -9.43 -13.17
C THR A 218 -0.75 -7.97 -12.76
N VAL A 219 0.35 -7.49 -12.18
CA VAL A 219 0.53 -6.10 -11.81
C VAL A 219 1.34 -5.38 -12.87
N TYR A 220 1.02 -4.11 -13.08
CA TYR A 220 1.70 -3.21 -14.01
C TYR A 220 2.42 -2.14 -13.21
N PHE A 221 3.69 -1.90 -13.54
CA PHE A 221 4.53 -0.98 -12.77
C PHE A 221 5.61 -0.35 -13.64
N VAL A 222 6.24 0.71 -13.16
CA VAL A 222 7.43 1.26 -13.80
C VAL A 222 8.67 0.85 -13.00
N PRO A 223 9.70 0.26 -13.62
CA PRO A 223 10.94 -0.10 -12.95
C PRO A 223 11.62 1.10 -12.26
N LYS A 224 12.31 0.84 -11.14
CA LYS A 224 12.93 1.87 -10.30
C LYS A 224 13.91 2.77 -11.08
N ASP A 225 14.71 2.19 -11.96
CA ASP A 225 15.67 2.93 -12.80
C ASP A 225 14.97 3.93 -13.73
N LYS A 226 13.81 3.56 -14.28
CA LYS A 226 12.98 4.44 -15.10
C LYS A 226 12.33 5.55 -14.28
N ILE A 227 11.89 5.28 -13.06
CA ILE A 227 11.39 6.32 -12.13
C ILE A 227 12.51 7.31 -11.79
N VAL A 228 13.70 6.82 -11.44
CA VAL A 228 14.87 7.67 -11.17
C VAL A 228 15.21 8.55 -12.37
N GLU A 229 15.12 8.00 -13.59
CA GLU A 229 15.31 8.78 -14.82
C GLU A 229 14.26 9.90 -14.98
N LEU A 230 12.98 9.59 -14.76
CA LEU A 230 11.88 10.56 -14.83
C LEU A 230 12.04 11.70 -13.81
N GLU A 231 12.51 11.38 -12.61
CA GLU A 231 12.67 12.35 -11.52
C GLU A 231 13.98 13.14 -11.55
N LYS A 232 14.97 12.65 -12.31
CA LYS A 232 16.34 13.19 -12.34
C LYS A 232 16.39 14.70 -12.53
N SER A 233 15.61 15.22 -13.47
CA SER A 233 15.57 16.66 -13.78
C SER A 233 15.10 17.50 -12.59
N TRP A 234 14.12 17.01 -11.84
CA TRP A 234 13.59 17.71 -10.66
C TRP A 234 14.57 17.67 -9.50
N ARG A 235 15.14 16.49 -9.22
CA ARG A 235 16.06 16.29 -8.09
C ARG A 235 17.41 16.99 -8.30
N THR A 236 17.93 17.04 -9.52
CA THR A 236 19.28 17.57 -9.80
C THR A 236 19.27 18.96 -10.46
N GLY A 237 18.11 19.44 -10.91
CA GLY A 237 18.01 20.68 -11.68
C GLY A 237 18.50 20.56 -13.13
N CYS A 238 18.94 19.39 -13.59
CA CYS A 238 19.35 19.18 -14.98
C CYS A 238 18.15 19.25 -15.94
N ALA A 239 18.41 19.45 -17.23
CA ALA A 239 17.37 19.35 -18.25
C ALA A 239 16.82 17.92 -18.34
N CYS A 240 15.50 17.80 -18.40
CA CYS A 240 14.79 16.54 -18.64
C CYS A 240 15.00 16.06 -20.08
N SER A 241 15.25 14.77 -20.29
CA SER A 241 15.43 14.16 -21.62
C SER A 241 14.19 14.28 -22.52
N LEU A 242 12.99 14.24 -21.94
CA LEU A 242 11.72 14.28 -22.68
C LEU A 242 11.30 15.70 -23.09
N HIS A 243 11.40 16.67 -22.16
CA HIS A 243 10.88 18.03 -22.39
C HIS A 243 11.95 19.11 -22.53
N GLN A 244 13.23 18.76 -22.32
CA GLN A 244 14.36 19.71 -22.35
C GLN A 244 14.20 20.89 -21.38
N ARG A 245 13.53 20.66 -20.25
CA ARG A 245 13.29 21.66 -19.17
C ARG A 245 14.02 21.25 -17.91
N ALA A 246 14.67 22.20 -17.24
CA ALA A 246 15.15 22.02 -15.87
C ALA A 246 13.97 21.94 -14.91
N LYS A 247 14.09 21.15 -13.84
CA LYS A 247 13.01 20.91 -12.87
C LYS A 247 11.67 20.60 -13.54
N CYS A 248 11.65 19.60 -14.42
CA CYS A 248 10.44 19.22 -15.14
C CYS A 248 9.40 18.56 -14.21
N TRP A 249 8.39 19.33 -13.78
CA TRP A 249 7.31 18.84 -12.91
C TRP A 249 6.53 17.67 -13.54
N THR A 250 6.24 17.74 -14.83
CA THR A 250 5.44 16.71 -15.52
C THR A 250 6.07 15.32 -15.40
N CYS A 251 7.38 15.20 -15.65
CA CYS A 251 8.11 13.93 -15.55
C CYS A 251 8.27 13.49 -14.10
N TYR A 252 8.62 14.42 -13.21
CA TYR A 252 8.72 14.14 -11.77
C TYR A 252 7.42 13.57 -11.20
N HIS A 253 6.30 14.26 -11.42
CA HIS A 253 5.00 13.82 -10.97
C HIS A 253 4.56 12.50 -11.65
N THR A 254 5.05 12.20 -12.86
CA THR A 254 4.79 10.90 -13.49
C THR A 254 5.58 9.79 -12.79
N GLY A 255 6.83 10.03 -12.40
CA GLY A 255 7.62 9.08 -11.61
C GLY A 255 7.01 8.83 -10.22
N GLN A 256 6.51 9.89 -9.58
CA GLN A 256 5.80 9.79 -8.30
C GLN A 256 4.51 8.97 -8.42
N LEU A 257 3.64 9.30 -9.40
CA LEU A 257 2.46 8.49 -9.68
C LEU A 257 2.80 7.05 -10.04
N ALA A 258 3.89 6.83 -10.78
CA ALA A 258 4.33 5.48 -11.14
C ALA A 258 4.71 4.64 -9.91
N THR A 259 5.17 5.29 -8.84
CA THR A 259 5.45 4.66 -7.55
C THR A 259 4.16 4.30 -6.80
N ALA A 260 3.18 5.20 -6.80
CA ALA A 260 1.90 4.97 -6.12
C ALA A 260 1.00 3.98 -6.87
N CYS A 261 0.89 4.11 -8.19
CA CYS A 261 0.18 3.17 -9.06
C CYS A 261 0.80 1.79 -9.08
N ALA A 262 2.06 1.70 -8.65
CA ALA A 262 2.76 0.44 -8.61
C ALA A 262 2.06 -0.54 -7.67
N SER A 263 1.38 -0.07 -6.63
CA SER A 263 0.73 -0.85 -5.57
C SER A 263 -0.58 -1.55 -5.97
N VAL A 264 -1.04 -1.38 -7.21
CA VAL A 264 -2.36 -1.85 -7.65
C VAL A 264 -2.33 -3.11 -8.51
N ASN A 265 -3.30 -4.00 -8.27
CA ASN A 265 -3.55 -5.17 -9.11
C ASN A 265 -4.35 -4.86 -10.39
N GLN A 266 -4.14 -3.67 -10.95
CA GLN A 266 -4.77 -3.24 -12.19
C GLN A 266 -3.81 -2.36 -12.97
N ARG A 267 -4.08 -2.15 -14.25
CA ARG A 267 -3.41 -1.14 -15.06
C ARG A 267 -4.25 0.14 -15.00
N PRO A 268 -3.92 1.15 -14.17
CA PRO A 268 -4.80 2.32 -14.05
C PRO A 268 -4.84 3.06 -15.40
N SER A 269 -6.03 3.18 -15.98
CA SER A 269 -6.22 3.79 -17.30
C SER A 269 -5.68 5.23 -17.34
N TYR A 270 -5.85 5.97 -16.24
CA TYR A 270 -5.36 7.33 -16.10
C TYR A 270 -3.82 7.39 -16.16
N PHE A 271 -3.13 6.45 -15.52
CA PHE A 271 -1.68 6.39 -15.47
C PHE A 271 -1.12 5.95 -16.83
N TYR A 272 -1.73 4.94 -17.43
CA TYR A 272 -1.39 4.50 -18.78
C TYR A 272 -1.55 5.63 -19.81
N GLY A 273 -2.68 6.36 -19.77
CA GLY A 273 -2.90 7.53 -20.63
C GLY A 273 -1.85 8.64 -20.41
N ARG A 274 -1.32 8.77 -19.19
CA ARG A 274 -0.22 9.69 -18.89
C ARG A 274 1.11 9.25 -19.50
N LEU A 275 1.46 7.96 -19.42
CA LEU A 275 2.62 7.39 -20.11
C LEU A 275 2.52 7.57 -21.64
N GLN A 276 1.32 7.39 -22.19
CA GLN A 276 1.03 7.60 -23.61
C GLN A 276 1.25 9.05 -24.06
N ARG A 277 0.74 10.03 -23.30
CA ARG A 277 0.96 11.46 -23.60
C ARG A 277 2.43 11.88 -23.55
N LEU A 278 3.23 11.17 -22.76
CA LEU A 278 4.68 11.39 -22.66
C LEU A 278 5.48 10.61 -23.70
N GLY A 279 4.87 9.68 -24.44
CA GLY A 279 5.55 8.83 -25.41
C GLY A 279 6.50 7.80 -24.78
N ILE A 280 6.22 7.35 -23.56
CA ILE A 280 7.08 6.42 -22.78
C ILE A 280 6.29 5.20 -22.27
N VAL A 281 5.34 4.72 -23.07
CA VAL A 281 4.53 3.54 -22.72
C VAL A 281 5.39 2.29 -22.49
N ASP A 282 6.51 2.20 -23.20
CA ASP A 282 7.53 1.15 -23.09
C ASP A 282 8.29 1.15 -21.75
N ALA A 283 8.16 2.22 -20.95
CA ALA A 283 8.68 2.25 -19.58
C ALA A 283 7.86 1.38 -18.61
N GLU A 284 6.61 1.05 -18.95
CA GLU A 284 5.79 0.15 -18.16
C GLU A 284 6.27 -1.30 -18.31
N SER A 285 6.33 -2.00 -17.19
CA SER A 285 6.60 -3.42 -17.08
C SER A 285 5.40 -4.12 -16.43
N SER A 286 5.32 -5.43 -16.62
CA SER A 286 4.36 -6.25 -15.89
C SER A 286 5.04 -7.42 -15.22
N LYS A 287 4.46 -7.91 -14.14
CA LYS A 287 4.87 -9.14 -13.48
C LYS A 287 3.68 -9.82 -12.83
N THR A 288 3.80 -11.11 -12.59
CA THR A 288 2.82 -11.85 -11.79
C THR A 288 3.24 -11.85 -10.32
N VAL A 289 2.32 -11.53 -9.43
CA VAL A 289 2.51 -11.60 -7.98
C VAL A 289 1.38 -12.39 -7.32
N PRO A 290 1.60 -12.95 -6.13
CA PRO A 290 0.54 -13.46 -5.26
C PRO A 290 -0.51 -12.38 -5.01
N ALA A 291 -1.80 -12.70 -5.18
CA ALA A 291 -2.91 -11.82 -4.81
C ALA A 291 -3.77 -12.45 -3.71
N VAL A 292 -4.08 -11.66 -2.69
CA VAL A 292 -4.82 -12.07 -1.48
C VAL A 292 -5.95 -11.11 -1.14
N SER A 293 -7.03 -11.63 -0.57
CA SER A 293 -8.06 -10.79 0.06
C SER A 293 -7.58 -10.22 1.40
N TYR A 294 -8.27 -9.21 1.92
CA TYR A 294 -7.99 -8.66 3.25
C TYR A 294 -8.02 -9.74 4.35
N THR A 295 -8.99 -10.65 4.30
CA THR A 295 -9.09 -11.77 5.25
C THR A 295 -7.88 -12.69 5.18
N GLN A 296 -7.45 -13.05 3.97
CA GLN A 296 -6.30 -13.93 3.76
C GLN A 296 -5.00 -13.26 4.23
N LEU A 297 -4.84 -11.95 3.98
CA LEU A 297 -3.69 -11.18 4.47
C LEU A 297 -3.59 -11.27 6.01
N LEU A 298 -4.67 -10.93 6.72
CA LEU A 298 -4.67 -10.99 8.18
C LEU A 298 -4.43 -12.42 8.70
N ALA A 299 -5.04 -13.42 8.06
CA ALA A 299 -4.86 -14.82 8.42
C ALA A 299 -3.42 -15.29 8.26
N VAL A 300 -2.77 -14.94 7.15
CA VAL A 300 -1.37 -15.27 6.87
C VAL A 300 -0.49 -14.69 7.96
N TYR A 301 -0.64 -13.41 8.31
CA TYR A 301 0.21 -12.77 9.32
C TYR A 301 -0.25 -13.01 10.77
N ASN A 302 -1.22 -13.90 11.00
CA ASN A 302 -1.83 -14.17 12.30
C ASN A 302 -2.30 -12.89 13.04
N VAL A 303 -2.90 -11.97 12.28
CA VAL A 303 -3.45 -10.70 12.76
C VAL A 303 -4.96 -10.87 12.96
N GLN A 304 -5.46 -10.38 14.09
CA GLN A 304 -6.90 -10.31 14.35
C GLN A 304 -7.50 -9.09 13.63
N ARG A 305 -6.86 -7.94 13.85
CA ARG A 305 -7.19 -6.65 13.24
C ARG A 305 -6.06 -5.64 13.49
N PRO A 306 -5.91 -4.62 12.65
CA PRO A 306 -5.12 -3.44 12.96
C PRO A 306 -5.92 -2.44 13.81
N GLU A 307 -5.25 -1.59 14.58
CA GLU A 307 -5.89 -0.40 15.14
C GLU A 307 -6.12 0.65 14.04
N LEU A 308 -5.11 0.95 13.24
CA LEU A 308 -5.21 1.83 12.08
C LEU A 308 -5.04 1.04 10.77
N LEU A 309 -6.06 1.03 9.91
CA LEU A 309 -5.93 0.57 8.52
C LEU A 309 -5.83 1.80 7.61
N GLN A 310 -4.71 1.95 6.90
CA GLN A 310 -4.56 2.95 5.85
C GLN A 310 -4.52 2.29 4.47
N LEU A 311 -5.31 2.82 3.55
CA LEU A 311 -5.33 2.46 2.15
C LEU A 311 -4.88 3.67 1.33
N ASP A 312 -3.86 3.46 0.50
CA ASP A 312 -3.37 4.41 -0.51
C ASP A 312 -3.08 3.63 -1.80
N CYS A 313 -4.16 3.14 -2.42
CA CYS A 313 -4.09 2.18 -3.51
C CYS A 313 -4.57 2.75 -4.86
N GLU A 314 -4.39 4.05 -5.09
CA GLU A 314 -4.57 4.72 -6.40
C GLU A 314 -5.82 4.26 -7.18
N GLY A 315 -6.95 4.13 -6.48
CA GLY A 315 -8.25 3.77 -7.05
C GLY A 315 -8.68 2.31 -6.87
N LEU A 316 -7.95 1.50 -6.11
CA LEU A 316 -8.43 0.18 -5.62
C LEU A 316 -9.00 0.23 -4.20
N ASP A 317 -8.92 1.39 -3.54
CA ASP A 317 -9.37 1.60 -2.16
C ASP A 317 -10.80 1.10 -1.96
N PHE A 318 -11.71 1.41 -2.88
CA PHE A 318 -13.13 1.03 -2.78
C PHE A 318 -13.34 -0.50 -2.87
N ASP A 319 -12.60 -1.19 -3.74
CA ASP A 319 -12.69 -2.64 -3.88
C ASP A 319 -12.09 -3.34 -2.64
N ILE A 320 -10.99 -2.81 -2.10
CA ILE A 320 -10.38 -3.30 -0.85
C ILE A 320 -11.32 -3.05 0.32
N MET A 321 -11.96 -1.89 0.41
CA MET A 321 -12.95 -1.54 1.44
C MET A 321 -14.12 -2.52 1.48
N ARG A 322 -14.59 -3.03 0.34
CA ARG A 322 -15.61 -4.10 0.31
C ARG A 322 -15.08 -5.41 0.91
N SER A 323 -13.82 -5.76 0.63
CA SER A 323 -13.14 -6.91 1.25
C SER A 323 -13.03 -6.75 2.77
N VAL A 324 -12.70 -5.54 3.25
CA VAL A 324 -12.66 -5.18 4.68
C VAL A 324 -14.05 -5.31 5.29
N ARG A 325 -15.09 -4.76 4.65
CA ARG A 325 -16.48 -4.88 5.11
C ARG A 325 -16.90 -6.34 5.25
N ARG A 326 -16.63 -7.17 4.24
CA ARG A 326 -16.92 -8.61 4.26
C ARG A 326 -16.23 -9.28 5.46
N HIS A 327 -14.95 -8.98 5.70
CA HIS A 327 -14.22 -9.48 6.86
C HIS A 327 -14.91 -9.08 8.18
N CYS A 328 -15.25 -7.80 8.35
CA CYS A 328 -15.93 -7.29 9.55
C CYS A 328 -17.30 -7.94 9.80
N LEU A 329 -18.04 -8.28 8.73
CA LEU A 329 -19.32 -8.99 8.82
C LEU A 329 -19.13 -10.47 9.18
N THR A 330 -18.16 -11.14 8.58
CA THR A 330 -17.88 -12.56 8.81
C THR A 330 -17.35 -12.83 10.22
N TYR A 331 -16.42 -12.01 10.72
CA TYR A 331 -15.73 -12.26 11.99
C TYR A 331 -16.23 -11.41 13.17
N GLY A 332 -17.20 -10.52 12.93
CA GLY A 332 -17.87 -9.74 13.97
C GLY A 332 -17.07 -8.52 14.49
N PRO A 333 -17.57 -7.88 15.57
CA PRO A 333 -17.05 -6.59 16.06
C PRO A 333 -15.57 -6.59 16.44
N GLU A 334 -15.06 -7.68 17.01
CA GLU A 334 -13.66 -7.79 17.46
C GLU A 334 -12.64 -7.85 16.31
N ALA A 335 -13.09 -8.04 15.07
CA ALA A 335 -12.26 -8.04 13.87
C ALA A 335 -12.20 -6.67 13.17
N ARG A 336 -12.96 -5.67 13.66
CA ARG A 336 -13.07 -4.35 13.04
C ARG A 336 -11.83 -3.49 13.32
N PRO A 337 -11.18 -2.91 12.29
CA PRO A 337 -10.17 -1.87 12.52
C PRO A 337 -10.71 -0.73 13.38
N LYS A 338 -9.90 -0.17 14.28
CA LYS A 338 -10.35 0.95 15.13
C LYS A 338 -10.55 2.23 14.31
N GLN A 339 -9.69 2.46 13.34
CA GLN A 339 -9.78 3.53 12.37
C GLN A 339 -9.44 2.99 10.98
N ILE A 340 -10.16 3.46 9.97
CA ILE A 340 -9.90 3.19 8.57
C ILE A 340 -9.71 4.53 7.88
N VAL A 341 -8.60 4.68 7.16
CA VAL A 341 -8.32 5.83 6.31
C VAL A 341 -8.10 5.35 4.90
N PHE A 342 -8.78 5.98 3.95
CA PHE A 342 -8.66 5.64 2.52
C PHE A 342 -8.88 6.89 1.66
N GLU A 343 -8.40 6.85 0.43
CA GLU A 343 -8.57 7.97 -0.50
C GLU A 343 -9.92 7.92 -1.22
N GLY A 344 -10.63 9.04 -1.19
CA GLY A 344 -11.74 9.38 -2.06
C GLY A 344 -11.30 10.36 -3.15
N THR A 345 -11.97 10.33 -4.29
CA THR A 345 -11.75 11.26 -5.41
C THR A 345 -13.03 12.02 -5.71
N SER A 346 -12.93 13.27 -6.15
CA SER A 346 -14.03 14.01 -6.75
C SER A 346 -14.50 13.37 -8.06
N GLY A 347 -15.69 13.77 -8.52
CA GLY A 347 -16.37 13.17 -9.65
C GLY A 347 -17.58 12.37 -9.20
N ARG A 348 -18.72 12.60 -9.87
CA ARG A 348 -20.02 12.04 -9.48
C ARG A 348 -19.97 10.57 -9.09
N ARG A 349 -19.38 9.73 -9.95
CA ARG A 349 -19.33 8.29 -9.72
C ARG A 349 -18.52 7.93 -8.48
N TYR A 350 -17.39 8.60 -8.26
CA TYR A 350 -16.51 8.32 -7.13
C TYR A 350 -17.12 8.80 -5.82
N VAL A 351 -17.77 9.97 -5.83
CA VAL A 351 -18.50 10.49 -4.68
C VAL A 351 -19.66 9.59 -4.29
N GLU A 352 -20.47 9.14 -5.26
CA GLU A 352 -21.56 8.19 -5.03
C GLU A 352 -21.05 6.87 -4.43
N GLU A 353 -19.96 6.33 -4.99
CA GLU A 353 -19.39 5.05 -4.55
C GLU A 353 -18.78 5.14 -3.16
N ALA A 354 -18.05 6.22 -2.86
CA ALA A 354 -17.54 6.50 -1.53
C ALA A 354 -18.66 6.70 -0.51
N THR A 355 -19.71 7.45 -0.87
CA THR A 355 -20.87 7.70 0.00
C THR A 355 -21.59 6.40 0.36
N GLU A 356 -21.76 5.49 -0.60
CA GLU A 356 -22.34 4.19 -0.35
C GLU A 356 -21.48 3.34 0.60
N LEU A 357 -20.16 3.28 0.36
CA LEU A 357 -19.25 2.59 1.27
C LEU A 357 -19.28 3.19 2.68
N ILE A 358 -19.26 4.52 2.80
CA ILE A 358 -19.38 5.21 4.09
C ILE A 358 -20.66 4.77 4.80
N ARG A 359 -21.83 4.81 4.14
CA ARG A 359 -23.09 4.33 4.74
C ARG A 359 -23.01 2.90 5.23
N GLN A 360 -22.41 2.01 4.45
CA GLN A 360 -22.26 0.60 4.83
C GLN A 360 -21.36 0.44 6.07
N PHE A 361 -20.32 1.25 6.22
CA PHE A 361 -19.48 1.23 7.42
C PHE A 361 -20.14 1.92 8.62
N LEU A 362 -20.96 2.96 8.42
CA LEU A 362 -21.77 3.53 9.51
C LEU A 362 -22.70 2.46 10.13
N GLN A 363 -23.26 1.57 9.32
CA GLN A 363 -24.05 0.42 9.81
C GLN A 363 -23.23 -0.59 10.63
N LEU A 364 -21.90 -0.63 10.44
CA LEU A 364 -20.97 -1.41 11.26
C LEU A 364 -20.53 -0.67 12.54
N GLY A 365 -21.15 0.47 12.86
CA GLY A 365 -20.84 1.26 14.05
C GLY A 365 -19.63 2.17 13.90
N TYR A 366 -19.23 2.50 12.67
CA TYR A 366 -18.26 3.58 12.45
C TYR A 366 -18.95 4.94 12.46
N VAL A 367 -18.18 5.98 12.75
CA VAL A 367 -18.52 7.38 12.54
C VAL A 367 -17.53 8.00 11.56
N LEU A 368 -18.02 8.94 10.76
CA LEU A 368 -17.21 9.72 9.85
C LEU A 368 -16.57 10.89 10.62
N GLU A 369 -15.25 11.05 10.54
CA GLU A 369 -14.55 12.11 11.31
C GLU A 369 -14.87 13.52 10.83
N PHE A 370 -15.01 13.70 9.51
CA PHE A 370 -15.36 14.95 8.84
C PHE A 370 -16.01 14.64 7.49
N ASP A 371 -16.81 15.56 6.97
CA ASP A 371 -17.36 15.45 5.62
C ASP A 371 -16.21 15.48 4.59
N PRO A 372 -16.01 14.41 3.79
CA PRO A 372 -14.88 14.34 2.89
C PRO A 372 -15.08 15.10 1.58
N PHE A 373 -16.31 15.53 1.27
CA PHE A 373 -16.64 16.16 -0.01
C PHE A 373 -17.11 17.61 0.19
N TYR A 374 -16.75 18.46 -0.76
CA TYR A 374 -17.28 19.83 -0.84
C TYR A 374 -18.53 19.88 -1.71
N ASP A 375 -19.35 20.92 -1.51
CA ASP A 375 -20.46 21.22 -2.40
C ASP A 375 -19.95 21.33 -3.85
N GLY A 376 -20.51 20.51 -4.75
CA GLY A 376 -20.17 20.47 -6.18
C GLY A 376 -19.10 19.44 -6.56
N ASP A 377 -18.51 18.69 -5.63
CA ASP A 377 -17.57 17.60 -5.97
C ASP A 377 -18.24 16.48 -6.80
N ASP A 378 -19.58 16.35 -6.69
CA ASP A 378 -20.43 15.43 -7.47
C ASP A 378 -20.88 16.00 -8.83
N GLU A 379 -20.63 17.30 -9.07
CA GLU A 379 -20.86 17.97 -10.35
C GLU A 379 -19.62 17.92 -11.27
N VAL A 380 -18.45 17.58 -10.72
CA VAL A 380 -17.22 17.39 -11.50
C VAL A 380 -17.38 16.18 -12.42
N GLU A 381 -17.01 16.32 -13.69
CA GLU A 381 -16.96 15.20 -14.62
C GLU A 381 -15.90 14.19 -14.18
N ASP A 382 -16.23 12.89 -14.22
CA ASP A 382 -15.37 11.81 -13.71
C ASP A 382 -13.96 11.80 -14.36
N GLU A 383 -13.83 12.36 -15.56
CA GLU A 383 -12.59 12.46 -16.34
C GLU A 383 -11.69 13.60 -15.87
N GLU A 384 -12.23 14.62 -15.21
CA GLU A 384 -11.50 15.82 -14.80
C GLU A 384 -10.79 15.66 -13.45
N LYS A 385 -11.12 14.61 -12.66
CA LYS A 385 -10.51 14.20 -11.37
C LYS A 385 -9.72 15.33 -10.68
N THR A 386 -10.44 16.30 -10.11
CA THR A 386 -9.84 17.54 -9.66
C THR A 386 -9.39 17.51 -8.20
N GLY A 387 -9.88 16.55 -7.39
CA GLY A 387 -9.58 16.47 -5.97
C GLY A 387 -9.42 15.04 -5.46
N VAL A 388 -8.34 14.81 -4.72
CA VAL A 388 -8.15 13.61 -3.87
C VAL A 388 -8.31 14.05 -2.41
N ARG A 389 -8.99 13.24 -1.61
CA ARG A 389 -9.32 13.52 -0.19
C ARG A 389 -9.17 12.27 0.64
N ASN A 390 -8.61 12.41 1.84
CA ASN A 390 -8.60 11.32 2.81
C ASN A 390 -9.97 11.24 3.49
N ILE A 391 -10.57 10.05 3.48
CA ILE A 391 -11.79 9.73 4.23
C ILE A 391 -11.37 8.97 5.49
N SER A 392 -11.82 9.43 6.66
CA SER A 392 -11.47 8.85 7.96
C SER A 392 -12.72 8.32 8.67
N LEU A 393 -12.78 7.01 8.87
CA LEU A 393 -13.83 6.29 9.58
C LEU A 393 -13.30 5.79 10.92
N ILE A 394 -13.96 6.13 12.02
CA ILE A 394 -13.56 5.77 13.38
C ILE A 394 -14.64 4.89 14.00
N LEU A 395 -14.27 3.77 14.63
CA LEU A 395 -15.25 2.91 15.30
C LEU A 395 -15.83 3.63 16.54
N ASP A 396 -17.15 3.75 16.62
CA ASP A 396 -17.85 4.43 17.70
C ASP A 396 -17.58 3.75 19.06
N GLY A 397 -17.45 4.56 20.12
CA GLY A 397 -16.94 4.12 21.43
C GLY A 397 -15.43 4.34 21.64
N LEU A 398 -14.71 4.80 20.60
CA LEU A 398 -13.35 5.35 20.72
C LEU A 398 -13.30 6.88 20.71
N THR A 399 -14.46 7.54 20.68
CA THR A 399 -14.54 8.99 20.88
C THR A 399 -14.01 9.29 22.27
N VAL A 400 -12.70 9.58 22.33
CA VAL A 400 -12.02 10.08 23.52
C VAL A 400 -12.81 11.31 23.92
N SER A 401 -13.56 11.21 25.01
CA SER A 401 -14.20 12.35 25.65
C SER A 401 -13.14 13.45 25.77
N GLN A 402 -13.33 14.54 25.03
CA GLN A 402 -12.35 15.62 24.87
C GLN A 402 -12.01 16.29 26.19
#